data_AF-A0A9E2JF94-F1
#
_entry.id   AF-A0A9E2JF94-F1
#
_cell.length_a   1.000
_cell.length_b   1.000
_cell.length_c   1.000
_cell.angle_alpha   90.00
_cell.angle_beta   90.00
_cell.angle_gamma   90.00
#
_symmetry.space_group_name_H-M   'P 1'
#
loop_
_entity.id
_entity.type
_entity.pdbx_description
1 polymer ?
#
loop_
_entity_poly.entity_id
_entity_poly.type
_entity_poly.pdbx_seq_one_letter_code
_entity_poly.pdbx_strand_id
1 'polypeptide(L)'
;MPTDQTGNNRQSGAVEGLAALSGQYEVCLKLTLAFLKEEAWSEPDRLEAFLTRRARMLAQIDRLEKSLETRVEDGRTYLTGVENGDRARVEALIEELGGRTSLLADADRKLREKVVQALDETDTELKRIRKGRTALKGYAPYRGGIAYYIDRRG
;
A
#
# COMPACT_ATOMS: atom_id res chain seq x y z
N MET A 1 -29.27 -4.66 -49.70
CA MET A 1 -28.50 -3.49 -49.22
C MET A 1 -28.47 -3.58 -47.70
N PRO A 2 -27.43 -4.18 -47.08
CA PRO A 2 -27.29 -4.14 -45.63
C PRO A 2 -26.55 -2.86 -45.25
N THR A 3 -27.18 -2.01 -44.45
CA THR A 3 -26.53 -0.87 -43.80
C THR A 3 -25.78 -1.38 -42.58
N ASP A 4 -24.46 -1.29 -42.62
CA ASP A 4 -23.57 -1.44 -41.47
C ASP A 4 -23.94 -0.41 -40.39
N GLN A 5 -24.44 -0.90 -39.25
CA GLN A 5 -24.54 -0.18 -37.99
C GLN A 5 -23.52 -0.76 -37.01
N THR A 6 -22.24 -0.50 -37.27
CA THR A 6 -21.13 -0.81 -36.36
C THR A 6 -20.37 0.47 -36.02
N GLY A 7 -21.07 1.44 -35.44
CA GLY A 7 -20.45 2.68 -35.02
C GLY A 7 -21.27 3.35 -33.95
N ASN A 8 -21.24 2.84 -32.71
CA ASN A 8 -21.70 3.63 -31.55
C ASN A 8 -21.24 3.16 -30.15
N ASN A 9 -20.26 2.25 -30.02
CA ASN A 9 -19.89 1.70 -28.70
C ASN A 9 -18.47 2.07 -28.20
N ARG A 10 -17.79 3.03 -28.83
CA ARG A 10 -16.47 3.53 -28.36
C ARG A 10 -16.53 4.94 -27.75
N GLN A 11 -17.70 5.58 -27.74
CA GLN A 11 -17.87 7.02 -27.50
C GLN A 11 -17.93 7.42 -26.01
N SER A 12 -18.12 6.47 -25.09
CA SER A 12 -18.21 6.73 -23.64
C SER A 12 -17.00 6.16 -22.87
N GLY A 13 -15.86 5.90 -23.53
CA GLY A 13 -14.75 5.19 -22.88
C GLY A 13 -14.01 6.02 -21.82
N ALA A 14 -13.80 7.31 -22.09
CA ALA A 14 -12.92 8.18 -21.31
C ALA A 14 -13.51 8.58 -19.95
N VAL A 15 -14.79 8.99 -19.92
CA VAL A 15 -15.47 9.39 -18.68
C VAL A 15 -15.62 8.19 -17.75
N GLU A 16 -16.05 7.04 -18.28
CA GLU A 16 -16.21 5.80 -17.54
C GLU A 16 -14.87 5.30 -17.00
N GLY A 17 -13.82 5.34 -17.84
CA GLY A 17 -12.46 4.96 -17.44
C GLY A 17 -11.94 5.84 -16.29
N LEU A 18 -12.09 7.16 -16.40
CA LEU A 18 -11.71 8.10 -15.35
C LEU A 18 -12.53 7.89 -14.07
N ALA A 19 -13.84 7.67 -14.17
CA ALA A 19 -14.69 7.41 -13.02
C ALA A 19 -14.30 6.10 -12.31
N ALA A 20 -14.03 5.03 -13.07
CA ALA A 20 -13.55 3.76 -12.52
C ALA A 20 -12.20 3.93 -11.83
N LEU A 21 -11.27 4.65 -12.46
CA LEU A 21 -9.96 4.97 -11.88
C LEU A 21 -10.12 5.76 -10.57
N SER A 22 -10.97 6.79 -10.58
CA SER A 22 -11.27 7.64 -9.42
C SER A 22 -11.82 6.80 -8.26
N GLY A 23 -12.73 5.87 -8.55
CA GLY A 23 -13.25 4.91 -7.57
C GLY A 23 -12.17 3.98 -7.01
N GLN A 24 -11.26 3.46 -7.83
CA GLN A 24 -10.17 2.59 -7.33
C GLN A 24 -9.21 3.34 -6.41
N TYR A 25 -8.85 4.58 -6.76
CA TYR A 25 -8.06 5.43 -5.87
C TYR A 25 -8.76 5.69 -4.54
N GLU A 26 -10.08 5.95 -4.56
CA GLU A 26 -10.86 6.16 -3.35
C GLU A 26 -10.85 4.92 -2.43
N VAL A 27 -11.07 3.73 -2.98
CA VAL A 27 -11.05 2.50 -2.17
C VAL A 27 -9.63 2.26 -1.63
N CYS A 28 -8.59 2.51 -2.43
CA CYS A 28 -7.19 2.31 -2.00
C CYS A 28 -6.82 3.28 -0.86
N LEU A 29 -7.25 4.53 -0.97
CA LEU A 29 -7.10 5.54 0.07
C LEU A 29 -7.83 5.14 1.35
N LYS A 30 -9.11 4.73 1.26
CA LYS A 30 -9.88 4.28 2.42
C LYS A 30 -9.24 3.09 3.13
N LEU A 31 -8.76 2.11 2.36
CA LEU A 31 -8.03 0.95 2.90
C LEU A 31 -6.77 1.41 3.66
N THR A 32 -5.98 2.30 3.06
CA THR A 32 -4.73 2.81 3.67
C THR A 32 -5.01 3.61 4.93
N LEU A 33 -6.01 4.49 4.92
CA LEU A 33 -6.41 5.29 6.08
C LEU A 33 -7.00 4.43 7.21
N ALA A 34 -7.77 3.38 6.88
CA ALA A 34 -8.28 2.45 7.88
C ALA A 34 -7.13 1.72 8.59
N PHE A 35 -6.19 1.18 7.82
CA PHE A 35 -5.02 0.50 8.37
C PHE A 35 -4.13 1.42 9.24
N LEU A 36 -3.99 2.69 8.85
CA LEU A 36 -3.25 3.69 9.64
C LEU A 36 -3.88 3.98 11.01
N LYS A 37 -5.21 3.85 11.13
CA LYS A 37 -5.97 4.06 12.37
C LYS A 37 -5.98 2.85 13.30
N GLU A 38 -5.93 1.65 12.73
CA GLU A 38 -5.90 0.42 13.51
C GLU A 38 -4.54 0.23 14.19
N GLU A 39 -4.52 -0.36 15.38
CA GLU A 39 -3.30 -0.88 16.04
C GLU A 39 -2.85 -2.23 15.44
N ALA A 40 -3.43 -2.65 14.31
CA ALA A 40 -3.19 -3.91 13.61
C ALA A 40 -1.74 -4.14 13.12
N TRP A 41 -0.84 -3.21 13.42
CA TRP A 41 0.60 -3.24 13.11
C TRP A 41 1.36 -4.31 13.88
N SER A 42 0.83 -4.72 15.03
CA SER A 42 1.44 -5.74 15.88
C SER A 42 1.10 -7.17 15.47
N GLU A 43 0.15 -7.36 14.54
CA GLU A 43 -0.26 -8.66 14.03
C GLU A 43 0.33 -8.88 12.62
N PRO A 44 1.39 -9.70 12.46
CA PRO A 44 2.09 -9.88 11.18
C PRO A 44 1.15 -10.30 10.04
N ASP A 45 0.22 -11.21 10.32
CA ASP A 45 -0.74 -11.72 9.33
C ASP A 45 -1.66 -10.61 8.79
N ARG A 46 -2.05 -9.65 9.65
CA ARG A 46 -2.88 -8.51 9.22
C ARG A 46 -2.10 -7.54 8.36
N LEU A 47 -0.84 -7.27 8.72
CA LEU A 47 0.05 -6.44 7.91
C LEU A 47 0.27 -7.06 6.52
N GLU A 48 0.55 -8.36 6.45
CA GLU A 48 0.73 -9.07 5.18
C GLU A 48 -0.55 -9.04 4.32
N ALA A 49 -1.70 -9.32 4.93
CA ALA A 49 -2.99 -9.28 4.25
C ALA A 49 -3.30 -7.88 3.70
N PHE A 50 -3.03 -6.83 4.49
CA PHE A 50 -3.16 -5.44 4.05
C PHE A 50 -2.25 -5.12 2.86
N LEU A 51 -0.95 -5.41 2.97
CA LEU A 51 0.03 -5.14 1.90
C LEU A 51 -0.33 -5.87 0.61
N THR A 52 -0.72 -7.14 0.71
CA THR A 52 -1.15 -7.96 -0.44
C THR A 52 -2.38 -7.38 -1.11
N ARG A 53 -3.40 -6.99 -0.32
CA ARG A 53 -4.62 -6.39 -0.86
C ARG A 53 -4.31 -5.05 -1.54
N ARG A 54 -3.51 -4.20 -0.89
CA ARG A 54 -3.12 -2.89 -1.43
C ARG A 54 -2.32 -3.03 -2.72
N ALA A 55 -1.37 -3.97 -2.80
CA ALA A 55 -0.59 -4.22 -4.01
C ALA A 55 -1.48 -4.64 -5.20
N ARG A 56 -2.50 -5.47 -4.96
CA ARG A 56 -3.47 -5.85 -6.01
C ARG A 56 -4.26 -4.64 -6.52
N MET A 57 -4.68 -3.75 -5.62
CA MET A 57 -5.41 -2.53 -6.00
C MET A 57 -4.54 -1.57 -6.81
N LEU A 58 -3.29 -1.36 -6.41
CA LEU A 58 -2.35 -0.54 -7.18
C LEU A 58 -2.08 -1.13 -8.57
N ALA A 59 -2.00 -2.45 -8.69
CA ALA A 59 -1.88 -3.10 -9.99
C ALA A 59 -3.15 -2.94 -10.86
N GLN A 60 -4.34 -2.87 -10.25
CA GLN A 60 -5.59 -2.58 -10.96
C GLN A 60 -5.64 -1.12 -11.42
N ILE A 61 -5.22 -0.18 -10.57
CA ILE A 61 -5.08 1.24 -10.89
C ILE A 61 -4.14 1.40 -12.09
N ASP A 62 -2.94 0.83 -12.04
CA ASP A 62 -1.95 0.88 -13.14
C ASP A 62 -2.52 0.36 -14.47
N ARG A 63 -3.31 -0.72 -14.42
CA ARG A 63 -3.98 -1.25 -15.63
C ARG A 63 -5.05 -0.28 -16.17
N LEU A 64 -5.83 0.33 -15.29
CA LEU A 64 -6.85 1.31 -15.69
C LEU A 64 -6.21 2.56 -16.28
N GLU A 65 -5.14 3.07 -15.66
CA GLU A 65 -4.38 4.21 -16.18
C GLU A 65 -3.85 3.92 -17.60
N LYS A 66 -3.26 2.74 -17.80
CA LYS A 66 -2.75 2.31 -19.12
C LYS A 66 -3.84 2.06 -20.15
N SER A 67 -5.09 1.84 -19.72
CA SER A 67 -6.23 1.65 -20.62
C SER A 67 -6.84 2.96 -21.10
N LEU A 68 -6.52 4.09 -20.47
CA LEU A 68 -6.97 5.40 -20.92
C LEU A 68 -6.26 5.76 -22.22
N GLU A 69 -7.03 5.99 -23.28
CA GLU A 69 -6.51 6.43 -24.56
C GLU A 69 -5.94 7.84 -24.42
N THR A 70 -4.64 7.97 -24.65
CA THR A 70 -3.95 9.26 -24.59
C THR A 70 -3.12 9.49 -25.84
N ARG A 71 -2.93 10.76 -26.18
CA ARG A 71 -2.05 11.22 -27.26
C ARG A 71 -1.01 12.18 -26.69
N VAL A 72 0.23 12.03 -27.13
CA VAL A 72 1.31 12.97 -26.78
C VAL A 72 1.45 13.98 -27.91
N GLU A 73 1.37 15.27 -27.58
CA GLU A 73 1.55 16.39 -28.50
C GLU A 73 2.35 17.48 -27.78
N ASP A 74 3.41 18.00 -28.41
CA ASP A 74 4.32 19.00 -27.82
C ASP A 74 4.84 18.66 -26.40
N GLY A 75 5.08 17.37 -26.14
CA GLY A 75 5.55 16.88 -24.84
C GLY A 75 4.47 16.85 -23.74
N ARG A 76 3.21 17.11 -24.09
CA ARG A 76 2.05 17.03 -23.18
C ARG A 76 1.18 15.83 -23.54
N THR A 77 0.65 15.17 -22.52
CA THR A 77 -0.28 14.05 -22.68
C THR A 77 -1.72 14.56 -22.63
N TYR A 78 -2.49 14.25 -23.67
CA TYR A 78 -3.88 14.62 -23.82
C TYR A 78 -4.75 13.37 -23.81
N LEU A 79 -5.85 13.41 -23.06
CA LEU A 79 -6.86 12.36 -23.11
C LEU A 79 -7.61 12.46 -24.44
N THR A 80 -7.71 11.35 -25.17
CA THR A 80 -8.45 11.29 -26.43
C THR A 80 -9.84 10.67 -26.23
N GLY A 81 -10.75 10.89 -27.18
CA GLY A 81 -12.12 10.35 -27.09
C GLY A 81 -13.03 11.09 -26.12
N VAL A 82 -12.71 12.35 -25.79
CA VAL A 82 -13.57 13.22 -24.98
C VAL A 82 -14.47 14.06 -25.89
N GLU A 83 -15.78 13.92 -25.74
CA GLU A 83 -16.74 14.76 -26.46
C GLU A 83 -16.86 16.15 -25.82
N ASN A 84 -17.21 17.17 -26.62
CA ASN A 84 -17.37 18.53 -26.12
C ASN A 84 -18.41 18.64 -24.98
N GLY A 85 -19.44 17.78 -24.98
CA GLY A 85 -20.45 17.74 -23.93
C GLY A 85 -19.95 17.18 -22.59
N ASP A 86 -18.91 16.35 -22.61
CA ASP A 86 -18.36 15.69 -21.42
C ASP A 86 -17.16 16.41 -20.81
N ARG A 87 -16.66 17.46 -21.47
CA ARG A 87 -15.44 18.16 -21.07
C ARG A 87 -15.46 18.61 -19.61
N ALA A 88 -16.54 19.25 -19.17
CA ALA A 88 -16.67 19.70 -17.78
C ALA A 88 -16.64 18.54 -16.78
N ARG A 89 -17.21 17.39 -17.15
CA ARG A 89 -17.23 16.18 -16.32
C ARG A 89 -15.85 15.52 -16.24
N VAL A 90 -15.14 15.46 -17.37
CA VAL A 90 -13.75 14.98 -17.44
C VAL A 90 -12.83 15.87 -16.60
N GLU A 91 -12.95 17.19 -16.72
CA GLU A 91 -12.18 18.15 -15.94
C GLU A 91 -12.40 17.95 -14.43
N ALA A 92 -13.66 17.80 -13.99
CA ALA A 92 -13.99 17.51 -12.59
C ALA A 92 -13.41 16.17 -12.10
N LEU A 93 -13.45 15.12 -12.92
CA LEU A 93 -12.87 13.81 -12.56
C LEU A 93 -11.34 13.85 -12.47
N ILE A 94 -10.68 14.62 -13.35
CA ILE A 94 -9.22 14.82 -13.30
C ILE A 94 -8.84 15.57 -12.03
N GLU A 95 -9.57 16.62 -11.66
CA GLU A 95 -9.35 17.36 -10.41
C GLU A 95 -9.54 16.45 -9.18
N GLU A 96 -10.61 15.65 -9.17
CA GLU A 96 -10.87 14.68 -8.10
C GLU A 96 -9.75 13.63 -7.97
N LEU A 97 -9.27 13.10 -9.11
CA LEU A 97 -8.12 12.19 -9.17
C LEU A 97 -6.86 12.84 -8.62
N GLY A 98 -6.59 14.10 -8.98
CA GLY A 98 -5.49 14.89 -8.43
C GLY A 98 -5.56 15.02 -6.91
N GLY A 99 -6.74 15.32 -6.37
CA GLY A 99 -6.95 15.36 -4.93
C GLY A 99 -6.72 14.00 -4.26
N ARG A 100 -7.27 12.92 -4.83
CA ARG A 100 -7.16 11.56 -4.28
C ARG A 100 -5.73 11.03 -4.30
N THR A 101 -5.00 11.25 -5.39
CA THR A 101 -3.59 10.85 -5.52
C THR A 101 -2.72 11.59 -4.50
N SER A 102 -2.95 12.89 -4.29
CA SER A 102 -2.25 13.65 -3.25
C SER A 102 -2.52 13.09 -1.85
N LEU A 103 -3.78 12.81 -1.51
CA LEU A 103 -4.15 12.24 -0.22
C LEU A 103 -3.55 10.84 0.00
N LEU A 104 -3.51 10.02 -1.06
CA LEU A 104 -2.89 8.69 -0.99
C LEU A 104 -1.37 8.80 -0.80
N ALA A 105 -0.71 9.74 -1.47
CA ALA A 105 0.72 9.97 -1.28
C ALA A 105 1.06 10.41 0.16
N ASP A 106 0.22 11.25 0.77
CA ASP A 106 0.39 11.63 2.18
C ASP A 106 0.13 10.47 3.13
N ALA A 107 -0.88 9.65 2.87
CA ALA A 107 -1.13 8.43 3.63
C ALA A 107 0.04 7.45 3.53
N ASP A 108 0.64 7.31 2.35
CA ASP A 108 1.81 6.45 2.11
C ASP A 108 3.04 6.93 2.85
N ARG A 109 3.24 8.26 2.95
CA ARG A 109 4.31 8.83 3.75
C ARG A 109 4.16 8.45 5.22
N LYS A 110 2.95 8.60 5.77
CA LYS A 110 2.65 8.21 7.16
C LYS A 110 2.81 6.70 7.39
N LEU A 111 2.37 5.89 6.43
CA LEU A 111 2.54 4.43 6.46
C LEU A 111 4.03 4.08 6.52
N ARG A 112 4.86 4.71 5.68
CA ARG A 112 6.30 4.52 5.67
C ARG A 112 6.95 4.92 6.99
N GLU A 113 6.60 6.07 7.54
CA GLU A 113 7.11 6.54 8.84
C GLU A 113 6.83 5.52 9.94
N LYS A 114 5.60 5.00 10.01
CA LYS A 114 5.23 3.95 10.97
C LYS A 114 6.01 2.64 10.78
N VAL A 115 6.21 2.20 9.53
CA VAL A 115 7.00 0.99 9.25
C VAL A 115 8.44 1.17 9.71
N VAL A 116 9.06 2.33 9.43
CA VAL A 116 10.44 2.62 9.85
C VAL A 116 10.53 2.61 11.38
N GLN A 117 9.59 3.26 12.07
CA GLN A 117 9.55 3.24 13.53
C GLN A 117 9.47 1.81 14.10
N ALA A 118 8.61 0.96 13.56
CA ALA A 118 8.47 -0.43 14.01
C ALA A 118 9.76 -1.26 13.79
N LEU A 119 10.49 -0.98 12.71
CA LEU A 119 11.79 -1.60 12.45
C LEU A 119 12.84 -1.16 13.49
N ASP A 120 12.90 0.13 13.80
CA ASP A 120 13.84 0.68 14.80
C ASP A 120 13.58 0.12 16.21
N GLU A 121 12.31 -0.03 16.59
CA GLU A 121 11.90 -0.67 17.85
C GLU A 121 12.32 -2.15 17.90
N THR A 122 12.07 -2.88 16.81
CA THR A 122 12.48 -4.29 16.69
C THR A 122 14.00 -4.45 16.79
N ASP A 123 14.77 -3.58 16.12
CA ASP A 123 16.23 -3.57 16.17
C ASP A 123 16.75 -3.30 17.59
N THR A 124 16.08 -2.41 18.32
CA THR A 124 16.41 -2.11 19.72
C THR A 124 16.19 -3.32 20.61
N GLU A 125 15.06 -4.02 20.45
CA GLU A 125 14.77 -5.26 21.19
C GLU A 125 15.74 -6.38 20.83
N LEU A 126 16.09 -6.56 19.54
CA LEU A 126 17.10 -7.53 19.12
C LEU A 126 18.47 -7.23 19.74
N LYS A 127 18.88 -5.96 19.80
CA LYS A 127 20.12 -5.56 20.49
C LYS A 127 20.06 -5.91 21.98
N ARG A 128 18.92 -5.70 22.64
CA ARG A 128 18.71 -6.07 24.05
C ARG A 128 18.80 -7.58 24.27
N ILE A 129 18.16 -8.38 23.42
CA ILE A 129 18.24 -9.85 23.45
C ILE A 129 19.68 -10.33 23.26
N ARG A 130 20.42 -9.76 22.29
CA ARG A 130 21.84 -10.09 22.06
C ARG A 130 22.72 -9.79 23.29
N LYS A 131 22.48 -8.66 23.96
CA LYS A 131 23.16 -8.32 25.22
C LYS A 131 22.82 -9.33 26.32
N GLY A 132 21.54 -9.67 26.51
CA GLY A 132 21.11 -10.68 27.47
C GLY A 132 21.74 -12.06 27.21
N ARG A 133 21.79 -12.49 25.94
CA ARG A 133 22.46 -13.74 25.55
C ARG A 133 23.96 -13.72 25.87
N THR A 134 24.61 -12.57 25.67
CA THR A 134 26.04 -12.40 26.02
C THR A 134 26.24 -12.48 27.52
N ALA A 135 25.40 -11.83 28.32
CA ALA A 135 25.42 -11.93 29.77
C ALA A 135 25.23 -13.39 30.22
N LEU A 136 24.24 -14.10 29.68
CA LEU A 136 24.00 -15.53 29.98
C LEU A 136 25.19 -16.43 29.62
N LYS A 137 25.93 -16.14 28.53
CA LYS A 137 27.19 -16.84 28.22
C LYS A 137 28.27 -16.56 29.27
N GLY A 138 28.35 -15.33 29.77
CA GLY A 138 29.24 -14.98 30.89
C GLY A 138 28.95 -15.76 32.18
N TYR A 139 27.69 -16.15 32.39
CA TYR A 139 27.28 -17.01 33.51
C TYR A 139 27.45 -18.52 33.23
N ALA A 140 27.86 -18.93 32.02
CA ALA A 140 28.06 -20.34 31.68
C ALA A 140 29.02 -21.10 32.64
N PRO A 141 30.12 -20.51 33.16
CA PRO A 141 31.00 -21.17 34.13
C PRO A 141 30.29 -21.56 35.44
N TYR A 142 29.20 -20.87 35.80
CA TYR A 142 28.44 -21.11 37.02
C TYR A 142 27.28 -22.10 36.83
N ARG A 143 26.95 -22.47 35.58
CA ARG A 143 25.91 -23.47 35.29
C ARG A 143 26.35 -24.92 35.51
N GLY A 144 27.66 -25.19 35.53
CA GLY A 144 28.22 -26.52 35.82
C GLY A 144 28.59 -26.77 37.29
N GLY A 145 28.50 -25.75 38.15
CA GLY A 145 29.01 -25.80 39.52
C GLY A 145 27.98 -26.06 40.62
N ILE A 146 26.68 -26.07 40.31
CA ILE A 146 25.64 -26.42 41.28
C ILE A 146 25.39 -27.94 41.25
N ALA A 147 26.44 -28.71 41.52
CA ALA A 147 26.28 -30.04 42.09
C ALA A 147 26.28 -29.83 43.60
N TYR A 148 25.09 -29.67 44.19
CA TYR A 148 24.95 -29.64 45.64
C TYR A 148 25.61 -30.89 46.22
N TYR A 149 26.60 -30.69 47.08
CA TYR A 149 27.05 -31.68 48.06
C TYR A 149 25.86 -32.05 48.94
N ILE A 150 25.04 -33.00 48.50
CA ILE A 150 24.13 -33.77 49.35
C ILE A 150 24.53 -35.21 49.12
N ASP A 151 25.58 -35.68 49.82
CA ASP A 151 25.44 -36.84 50.69
C ASP A 151 26.73 -37.12 51.47
N ARG A 152 26.57 -37.82 52.60
CA ARG A 152 27.58 -38.43 53.48
C ARG A 152 28.14 -37.57 54.62
N ARG A 153 27.29 -37.33 55.61
CA ARG A 153 27.60 -37.73 56.99
C ARG A 153 26.52 -38.69 57.49
N GLY A 154 26.77 -39.98 57.26
CA GLY A 154 26.24 -41.09 58.03
C GLY A 154 27.42 -41.79 58.69
#